data_AF-A0A4Q2KJU1-F1
#
_entry.id   AF-A0A4Q2KJU1-F1
#
_cell.length_a   1.000
_cell.length_b   1.000
_cell.length_c   1.000
_cell.angle_alpha   90.00
_cell.angle_beta   90.00
_cell.angle_gamma   90.00
#
_symmetry.space_group_name_H-M   'P 1'
#
loop_
_entity.id
_entity.type
_entity.pdbx_description
1 polymer ?
#
loop_
_entity_poly.entity_id
_entity_poly.type
_entity_poly.pdbx_seq_one_letter_code
_entity_poly.pdbx_strand_id
1 'polypeptide(L)'
;MRQQGEASVEEILESIKKVIARDNRAIATETRCRREEEGVADWTPAADRETDEVLDLGTADFVEQAQGEEGDDSEDTPLTTDAVRDSLRENLAALAMLAEPGAPPQIVRSGETSLEGLARDMLRPMLAEWLDRNLPGMVERLVKAEIARIAGKRG
;
A
#
# COMPACT_ATOMS: atom_id res chain seq x y z
N MET A 1 2.64 -51.37 11.58
CA MET A 1 3.34 -50.17 12.06
C MET A 1 2.91 -49.02 11.15
N ARG A 2 2.08 -48.09 11.65
CA ARG A 2 1.51 -46.98 10.87
C ARG A 2 2.44 -45.77 11.02
N GLN A 3 3.18 -45.42 9.96
CA GLN A 3 3.86 -44.13 9.89
C GLN A 3 2.85 -43.13 9.31
N GLN A 4 2.10 -42.48 10.20
CA GLN A 4 1.25 -41.35 9.84
C GLN A 4 2.07 -40.06 9.99
N GLY A 5 2.32 -39.40 8.86
CA GLY A 5 1.97 -37.99 8.70
C GLY A 5 2.73 -36.94 9.50
N GLU A 6 4.06 -36.90 9.41
CA GLU A 6 4.74 -35.60 9.56
C GLU A 6 4.66 -34.92 8.18
N ALA A 7 3.77 -33.93 8.05
CA ALA A 7 3.66 -33.11 6.83
C ALA A 7 5.05 -32.53 6.52
N SER A 8 5.52 -32.69 5.29
CA SER A 8 6.85 -32.17 4.93
C SER A 8 6.84 -30.64 4.98
N VAL A 9 8.00 -30.04 5.22
CA VAL A 9 8.15 -28.58 5.35
C VAL A 9 7.57 -27.86 4.12
N GLU A 10 7.75 -28.46 2.94
CA GLU A 10 7.22 -27.97 1.67
C GLU A 10 5.68 -27.97 1.65
N GLU A 11 5.04 -29.00 2.21
CA GLU A 11 3.57 -29.08 2.34
C GLU A 11 3.04 -28.04 3.33
N ILE A 12 3.76 -27.78 4.42
CA ILE A 12 3.45 -26.71 5.37
C ILE A 12 3.52 -25.35 4.67
N LEU A 13 4.56 -25.10 3.87
CA LEU A 13 4.73 -23.86 3.12
C LEU A 13 3.67 -23.69 2.03
N GLU A 14 3.31 -24.76 1.32
CA GLU A 14 2.24 -24.75 0.33
C GLU A 14 0.87 -24.49 0.97
N SER A 15 0.61 -25.06 2.15
CA SER A 15 -0.61 -24.83 2.92
C SER A 15 -0.71 -23.36 3.36
N ILE A 16 0.36 -22.78 3.91
CA ILE A 16 0.42 -21.37 4.29
C ILE A 16 0.22 -20.47 3.07
N LYS A 17 0.91 -20.75 1.95
CA LYS A 17 0.75 -20.00 0.69
C LYS A 17 -0.69 -20.05 0.17
N LYS A 18 -1.34 -21.22 0.24
CA LYS A 18 -2.73 -21.42 -0.20
C LYS A 18 -3.73 -20.68 0.69
N VAL A 19 -3.50 -20.66 2.01
CA VAL A 19 -4.32 -19.89 2.97
C VAL A 19 -4.18 -18.39 2.72
N ILE A 20 -2.95 -17.88 2.58
CA ILE A 20 -2.71 -16.45 2.31
C ILE A 20 -3.32 -16.04 0.96
N ALA A 21 -3.18 -16.86 -0.09
CA ALA A 21 -3.79 -16.55 -1.39
C ALA A 21 -5.33 -16.54 -1.32
N ARG A 22 -5.93 -17.42 -0.50
CA ARG A 22 -7.37 -17.46 -0.25
C ARG A 22 -7.83 -16.24 0.53
N ASP A 23 -7.11 -15.84 1.56
CA ASP A 23 -7.43 -14.68 2.39
C ASP A 23 -7.25 -13.37 1.62
N ASN A 24 -6.19 -13.24 0.82
CA ASN A 24 -6.01 -12.07 -0.06
C ASN A 24 -7.16 -11.94 -1.08
N ARG A 25 -7.64 -13.06 -1.63
CA ARG A 25 -8.83 -13.06 -2.52
C ARG A 25 -10.09 -12.64 -1.74
N ALA A 26 -10.26 -13.15 -0.52
CA ALA A 26 -11.40 -12.81 0.34
C ALA A 26 -11.40 -11.31 0.72
N ILE A 27 -10.24 -10.76 1.10
CA ILE A 27 -10.07 -9.33 1.40
C ILE A 27 -10.31 -8.48 0.14
N ALA A 28 -9.84 -8.91 -1.04
CA ALA A 28 -10.10 -8.23 -2.30
C ALA A 28 -11.60 -8.23 -2.66
N THR A 29 -12.32 -9.33 -2.40
CA THR A 29 -13.77 -9.38 -2.60
C THR A 29 -14.54 -8.56 -1.56
N GLU A 30 -14.10 -8.55 -0.30
CA GLU A 30 -14.75 -7.79 0.77
C GLU A 30 -14.55 -6.28 0.56
N THR A 31 -13.37 -5.85 0.12
CA THR A 31 -13.12 -4.44 -0.24
C THR A 31 -13.93 -4.00 -1.44
N ARG A 32 -14.18 -4.88 -2.43
CA ARG A 32 -15.09 -4.59 -3.55
C ARG A 32 -16.54 -4.50 -3.07
N CYS A 33 -17.01 -5.49 -2.30
CA CYS A 33 -18.38 -5.53 -1.78
C CYS A 33 -18.67 -4.33 -0.85
N ARG A 34 -17.70 -3.93 -0.02
CA ARG A 34 -17.80 -2.75 0.85
C ARG A 34 -17.93 -1.45 0.04
N ARG A 35 -17.17 -1.31 -1.06
CA ARG A 35 -17.32 -0.16 -1.98
C ARG A 35 -18.67 -0.15 -2.70
N GLU A 36 -19.23 -1.33 -2.98
CA GLU A 36 -20.55 -1.49 -3.58
C GLU A 36 -21.68 -1.20 -2.58
N GLU A 37 -21.57 -1.64 -1.32
CA GLU A 37 -22.57 -1.42 -0.26
C GLU A 37 -22.53 -0.02 0.35
N GLU A 38 -21.34 0.59 0.51
CA GLU A 38 -21.22 1.92 1.13
C GLU A 38 -21.64 3.05 0.20
N GLY A 39 -21.83 2.79 -1.10
CA GLY A 39 -22.27 3.77 -2.08
C GLY A 39 -21.24 4.89 -2.28
N VAL A 40 -20.81 5.13 -3.51
CA VAL A 40 -20.04 6.34 -3.81
C VAL A 40 -20.90 7.55 -3.45
N ALA A 41 -20.52 8.24 -2.37
CA ALA A 41 -21.13 9.50 -1.98
C ALA A 41 -20.95 10.50 -3.14
N ASP A 42 -22.08 10.80 -3.78
CA ASP A 42 -22.39 12.00 -4.55
C ASP A 42 -21.28 12.51 -5.49
N TRP A 43 -21.20 11.92 -6.68
CA TRP A 43 -20.79 12.66 -7.87
C TRP A 43 -22.00 12.76 -8.80
N THR A 44 -22.75 13.85 -8.69
CA THR A 44 -23.74 14.22 -9.70
C THR A 44 -23.01 14.73 -10.94
N PRO A 45 -23.13 14.08 -12.11
CA PRO A 45 -22.52 14.60 -13.33
C PRO A 45 -23.33 15.82 -13.76
N ALA A 46 -22.75 17.01 -13.61
CA ALA A 46 -23.22 18.17 -14.35
C ALA A 46 -23.12 17.82 -15.84
N ALA A 47 -24.25 17.96 -16.53
CA ALA A 47 -24.38 17.68 -17.94
C ALA A 47 -23.44 18.55 -18.77
N ASP A 48 -22.36 17.96 -19.28
CA ASP A 48 -21.77 18.33 -20.56
C ASP A 48 -21.38 17.03 -21.29
N ARG A 49 -21.97 16.87 -22.47
CA ARG A 49 -21.81 15.73 -23.36
C ARG A 49 -20.44 15.80 -24.03
N GLU A 50 -19.45 15.06 -23.55
CA GLU A 50 -18.28 14.67 -24.35
C GLU A 50 -17.43 13.51 -23.76
N THR A 51 -18.02 12.62 -22.96
CA THR A 51 -17.27 11.51 -22.33
C THR A 51 -17.43 10.15 -23.03
N ASP A 52 -17.73 10.12 -24.33
CA ASP A 52 -17.99 8.86 -25.05
C ASP A 52 -16.81 8.37 -25.91
N GLU A 53 -15.57 8.62 -25.46
CA GLU A 53 -14.39 7.97 -26.01
C GLU A 53 -13.45 7.50 -24.88
N VAL A 54 -13.91 6.50 -24.14
CA VAL A 54 -12.97 5.67 -23.37
C VAL A 54 -12.19 4.84 -24.40
N LEU A 55 -10.91 5.16 -24.63
CA LEU A 55 -10.02 4.33 -25.44
C LEU A 55 -9.87 2.95 -24.78
N ASP A 56 -10.55 1.95 -25.32
CA ASP A 56 -10.32 0.54 -25.00
C ASP A 56 -9.05 0.06 -25.74
N LEU A 57 -7.91 0.11 -25.04
CA LEU A 57 -6.61 -0.36 -25.52
C LEU A 57 -6.60 -1.88 -25.83
N GLY A 58 -7.65 -2.63 -25.48
CA GLY A 58 -7.80 -4.05 -25.82
C GLY A 58 -8.44 -4.31 -27.19
N THR A 59 -9.04 -3.30 -27.83
CA THR A 59 -9.85 -3.45 -29.06
C THR A 59 -9.43 -2.44 -30.13
N ALA A 60 -8.15 -2.08 -30.20
CA ALA A 60 -7.59 -1.37 -31.35
C ALA A 60 -7.40 -2.38 -32.50
N ASP A 61 -8.44 -2.48 -33.34
CA ASP A 61 -8.36 -3.12 -34.63
C ASP A 61 -7.24 -2.44 -35.44
N PHE A 62 -6.22 -3.24 -35.74
CA PHE A 62 -5.10 -2.91 -36.59
C PHE A 62 -5.67 -2.72 -38.01
N VAL A 63 -6.02 -1.49 -38.38
CA VAL A 63 -6.36 -1.16 -39.76
C VAL A 63 -5.07 -1.18 -40.59
N GLU A 64 -4.77 -2.37 -41.08
CA GLU A 64 -4.45 -2.69 -42.47
C GLU A 64 -3.96 -1.48 -43.31
N GLN A 65 -2.65 -1.43 -43.59
CA GLN A 65 -2.11 -1.53 -44.96
C GLN A 65 -0.63 -1.11 -45.05
N ALA A 66 0.26 -2.09 -44.91
CA ALA A 66 1.46 -2.22 -45.76
C ALA A 66 2.01 -3.65 -45.63
N GLN A 67 1.56 -4.49 -46.56
CA GLN A 67 2.30 -5.54 -47.27
C GLN A 67 3.23 -6.43 -46.42
N GLY A 68 2.88 -7.72 -46.39
CA GLY A 68 3.60 -8.74 -45.64
C GLY A 68 5.07 -8.84 -46.02
N GLU A 69 5.88 -8.94 -44.98
CA GLU A 69 6.99 -9.88 -44.94
C GLU A 69 6.78 -10.74 -43.69
N GLU A 70 6.69 -12.04 -43.95
CA GLU A 70 6.64 -13.09 -42.96
C GLU A 70 7.97 -13.11 -42.19
N GLY A 71 7.88 -13.10 -40.86
CA GLY A 71 8.91 -13.62 -39.96
C GLY A 71 10.28 -12.94 -40.02
N ASP A 72 10.54 -12.05 -39.06
CA ASP A 72 11.87 -12.01 -38.48
C ASP A 72 11.73 -11.87 -36.98
N ASP A 73 12.32 -12.84 -36.29
CA ASP A 73 12.52 -12.83 -34.86
C ASP A 73 13.07 -11.45 -34.45
N SER A 74 12.24 -10.63 -33.82
CA SER A 74 12.78 -9.64 -32.88
C SER A 74 13.25 -10.38 -31.63
N GLU A 75 14.13 -11.37 -31.82
CA GLU A 75 15.03 -11.84 -30.78
C GLU A 75 15.75 -10.59 -30.28
N ASP A 76 15.62 -10.33 -28.98
CA ASP A 76 16.19 -9.24 -28.20
C ASP A 76 17.66 -8.97 -28.58
N THR A 77 17.88 -8.29 -29.69
CA THR A 77 19.21 -8.04 -30.22
C THR A 77 19.75 -6.90 -29.39
N PRO A 78 20.77 -7.13 -28.55
CA PRO A 78 21.16 -6.12 -27.59
C PRO A 78 21.73 -4.90 -28.31
N LEU A 79 21.15 -3.73 -28.03
CA LEU A 79 21.56 -2.45 -28.61
C LEU A 79 22.97 -1.99 -28.16
N THR A 80 23.60 -2.74 -27.26
CA THR A 80 24.92 -2.45 -26.70
C THR A 80 25.84 -3.65 -26.83
N THR A 81 27.14 -3.37 -27.01
CA THR A 81 28.17 -4.39 -27.04
C THR A 81 28.31 -5.04 -25.67
N ASP A 82 28.78 -6.29 -25.66
CA ASP A 82 28.93 -7.06 -24.43
C ASP A 82 29.92 -6.39 -23.45
N ALA A 83 31.01 -5.83 -23.98
CA ALA A 83 31.99 -5.07 -23.21
C ALA A 83 31.41 -3.83 -22.50
N VAL A 84 30.46 -3.14 -23.13
CA VAL A 84 29.77 -1.99 -22.52
C VAL A 84 28.83 -2.46 -21.42
N ARG A 85 28.13 -3.57 -21.61
CA ARG A 85 27.25 -4.17 -20.61
C ARG A 85 28.01 -4.61 -19.36
N ASP A 86 29.16 -5.25 -19.53
CA ASP A 86 30.01 -5.69 -18.43
C ASP A 86 30.55 -4.50 -17.62
N SER A 87 31.00 -3.45 -18.31
CA SER A 87 31.46 -2.21 -17.68
C SER A 87 30.34 -1.52 -16.87
N LEU A 88 29.10 -1.52 -17.40
CA LEU A 88 27.94 -0.98 -16.69
C LEU A 88 27.60 -1.82 -15.45
N ARG A 89 27.66 -3.15 -15.56
CA ARG A 89 27.38 -4.06 -14.43
C ARG A 89 28.42 -3.88 -13.32
N GLU A 90 29.69 -3.72 -13.66
CA GLU A 90 30.77 -3.48 -12.70
C GLU A 90 30.62 -2.12 -12.00
N ASN A 91 30.32 -1.06 -12.75
CA ASN A 91 30.05 0.26 -12.18
C ASN A 91 28.80 0.27 -11.28
N LEU A 92 27.74 -0.42 -11.68
CA LEU A 92 26.51 -0.54 -10.89
C LEU A 92 26.77 -1.35 -9.61
N ALA A 93 27.58 -2.41 -9.69
CA ALA A 93 28.00 -3.17 -8.50
C ALA A 93 28.81 -2.30 -7.54
N ALA A 94 29.76 -1.49 -8.04
CA ALA A 94 30.52 -0.56 -7.21
C ALA A 94 29.64 0.51 -6.55
N LEU A 95 28.63 1.02 -7.27
CA LEU A 95 27.65 1.95 -6.73
C LEU A 95 26.73 1.28 -5.69
N ALA A 96 26.32 0.03 -5.91
CA ALA A 96 25.54 -0.73 -4.94
C ALA A 96 26.33 -0.96 -3.64
N MET A 97 27.62 -1.29 -3.72
CA MET A 97 28.47 -1.42 -2.52
C MET A 97 28.64 -0.10 -1.76
N LEU A 98 28.60 1.04 -2.45
CA LEU A 98 28.64 2.36 -1.82
C LEU A 98 27.28 2.80 -1.26
N ALA A 99 26.19 2.34 -1.88
CA ALA A 99 24.80 2.66 -1.52
C ALA A 99 24.20 1.70 -0.49
N GLU A 100 24.87 0.59 -0.17
CA GLU A 100 24.49 -0.28 0.94
C GLU A 100 24.47 0.55 2.24
N PRO A 101 23.31 0.67 2.91
CA PRO A 101 23.28 1.22 4.25
C PRO A 101 24.16 0.34 5.12
N GLY A 102 25.24 0.90 5.69
CA GLY A 102 26.20 0.15 6.51
C GLY A 102 25.62 -0.49 7.78
N ALA A 103 24.31 -0.40 7.99
CA ALA A 103 23.58 -1.12 9.02
C ALA A 103 22.29 -1.71 8.40
N PRO A 104 21.97 -3.00 8.67
CA PRO A 104 20.65 -3.53 8.34
C PRO A 104 19.58 -2.68 9.06
N PRO A 105 18.39 -2.46 8.45
CA PRO A 105 17.33 -1.71 9.09
C PRO A 105 16.98 -2.41 10.40
N GLN A 106 17.40 -1.80 11.50
CA GLN A 106 16.97 -2.23 12.83
C GLN A 106 15.48 -1.98 12.89
N ILE A 107 14.69 -3.05 12.75
CA ILE A 107 13.28 -3.07 13.14
C ILE A 107 13.27 -3.08 14.68
N VAL A 108 13.71 -1.99 15.28
CA VAL A 108 13.46 -1.69 16.68
C VAL A 108 12.01 -1.21 16.75
N ARG A 109 11.22 -1.97 17.52
CA ARG A 109 9.83 -1.73 17.93
C ARG A 109 9.16 -0.54 17.25
N SER A 110 8.18 -0.83 16.39
CA SER A 110 7.13 0.06 15.88
C SER A 110 7.10 1.43 16.57
N GLY A 111 7.86 2.40 16.06
CA GLY A 111 8.00 3.69 16.72
C GLY A 111 9.29 4.47 16.44
N GLU A 112 10.39 3.78 16.16
CA GLU A 112 11.74 4.38 16.08
C GLU A 112 12.27 4.46 14.65
N THR A 113 11.38 4.51 13.66
CA THR A 113 11.81 4.91 12.32
C THR A 113 12.24 6.38 12.35
N SER A 114 13.33 6.72 11.63
CA SER A 114 13.88 8.09 11.58
C SER A 114 12.84 9.17 11.23
N LEU A 115 11.75 8.80 10.54
CA LEU A 115 10.69 9.71 10.15
C LEU A 115 9.61 9.85 11.21
N GLU A 116 9.19 8.75 11.84
CA GLU A 116 8.17 8.80 12.88
C GLU A 116 8.65 9.58 14.11
N GLY A 117 9.92 9.41 14.49
CA GLY A 117 10.54 10.22 15.54
C GLY A 117 10.51 11.71 15.22
N LEU A 118 10.93 12.09 14.00
CA LEU A 118 10.93 13.48 13.56
C LEU A 118 9.51 14.07 13.50
N ALA A 119 8.55 13.32 12.96
CA ALA A 119 7.15 13.75 12.91
C ALA A 119 6.57 13.93 14.31
N ARG A 120 6.89 13.02 15.25
CA ARG A 120 6.45 13.13 16.65
C ARG A 120 7.04 14.36 17.34
N ASP A 121 8.31 14.65 17.11
CA ASP A 121 8.99 15.81 17.69
C ASP A 121 8.40 17.12 17.16
N MET A 122 7.99 17.15 15.88
CA MET A 122 7.29 18.29 15.28
C MET A 122 5.84 18.43 15.74
N LEU A 123 5.11 17.33 15.90
CA LEU A 123 3.68 17.33 16.28
C LEU A 123 3.45 17.56 17.77
N ARG A 124 4.41 17.17 18.63
CA ARG A 124 4.31 17.33 20.08
C ARG A 124 4.03 18.78 20.53
N PRO A 125 4.75 19.82 20.07
CA PRO A 125 4.45 21.20 20.48
C PRO A 125 3.08 21.69 19.99
N MET A 126 2.67 21.30 18.78
CA MET A 126 1.35 21.71 18.22
C MET A 126 0.20 21.09 19.01
N LEU A 127 0.32 19.82 19.39
CA LEU A 127 -0.67 19.13 20.20
C LEU A 127 -0.71 19.68 21.64
N ALA A 128 0.44 20.04 22.21
CA ALA A 128 0.50 20.66 23.53
C ALA A 128 -0.24 22.00 23.56
N GLU A 129 0.05 22.90 22.62
CA GLU A 129 -0.64 24.19 22.53
C GLU A 129 -2.15 24.01 22.32
N TRP A 130 -2.54 23.06 21.46
CA TRP A 130 -3.94 22.77 21.24
C TRP A 130 -4.63 22.26 22.51
N LEU A 131 -3.98 21.36 23.27
CA LEU A 131 -4.50 20.85 24.52
C LEU A 131 -4.65 21.96 25.56
N ASP A 132 -3.65 22.83 25.72
CA ASP A 132 -3.72 23.96 26.66
C ASP A 132 -4.90 24.89 26.37
N ARG A 133 -5.23 25.10 25.09
CA ARG A 133 -6.33 25.97 24.66
C ARG A 133 -7.70 25.33 24.77
N ASN A 134 -7.82 24.02 24.52
CA ASN A 134 -9.13 23.36 24.36
C ASN A 134 -9.52 22.47 25.55
N LEU A 135 -8.55 21.94 26.30
CA LEU A 135 -8.79 21.00 27.39
C LEU A 135 -9.52 21.63 28.59
N PRO A 136 -9.24 22.87 29.04
CA PRO A 136 -9.95 23.46 30.18
C PRO A 136 -11.48 23.50 29.98
N GLY A 137 -11.94 23.96 28.81
CA GLY A 137 -13.37 24.04 28.50
C GLY A 137 -14.06 22.68 28.42
N MET A 138 -13.36 21.67 27.88
CA MET A 138 -13.87 20.29 27.84
C MET A 138 -14.01 19.71 29.24
N VAL A 139 -13.01 19.90 30.10
CA VAL A 139 -13.02 19.40 31.48
C VAL A 139 -14.10 20.08 32.30
N GLU A 140 -14.27 21.40 32.22
CA GLU A 140 -15.34 22.10 32.95
C GLU A 140 -16.72 21.55 32.62
N ARG A 141 -16.99 21.29 31.34
CA ARG A 141 -18.28 20.74 30.88
C ARG A 141 -18.50 19.32 31.41
N LEU A 142 -17.47 18.49 31.40
CA LEU A 142 -17.51 17.14 31.95
C LEU A 142 -17.71 17.15 33.48
N VAL A 143 -17.00 18.02 34.20
CA VAL A 143 -17.12 18.17 35.66
C VAL A 143 -18.49 18.70 36.05
N LYS A 144 -19.03 19.70 35.33
CA LYS A 144 -20.40 20.19 35.55
C LYS A 144 -21.43 19.07 35.37
N ALA A 145 -21.29 18.27 34.31
CA ALA A 145 -22.16 17.12 34.08
C ALA A 145 -22.05 16.08 35.21
N GLU A 146 -20.82 15.80 35.68
CA GLU A 146 -20.57 14.84 36.74
C GLU A 146 -21.10 15.30 38.10
N ILE A 147 -20.94 16.58 38.46
CA ILE A 147 -21.52 17.16 39.68
C ILE A 147 -23.05 17.12 39.62
N ALA A 148 -23.66 17.51 38.49
CA ALA A 148 -25.11 17.44 38.33
C ALA A 148 -25.65 16.01 38.50
N ARG A 149 -24.94 15.02 37.95
CA ARG A 149 -25.26 13.60 38.10
C ARG A 149 -25.18 13.13 39.56
N ILE A 150 -24.13 13.51 40.28
CA ILE A 150 -23.94 13.13 41.68
C ILE A 150 -24.95 13.84 42.59
N ALA A 151 -25.22 15.12 42.35
CA ALA A 151 -26.18 15.91 43.11
C ALA A 151 -27.62 15.39 42.91
N GLY A 152 -28.00 15.04 41.67
CA GLY A 152 -29.31 14.48 41.36
C GLY A 152 -29.54 13.05 41.89
N LYS A 153 -28.47 12.31 42.21
CA LYS A 153 -28.56 10.97 42.83
C LYS A 153 -28.68 11.02 44.36
N ARG A 154 -28.39 12.17 44.98
CA ARG A 154 -28.36 12.33 46.45
C ARG A 154 -29.59 13.08 47.00
N GLY A 155 -30.55 13.43 46.14
CA GLY A 155 -31.85 14.01 46.48
C GLY A 155 -33.00 13.05 46.23
#